data_AF-A0A8S1K9E8-F1
#
_entry.id   AF-A0A8S1K9E8-F1
#
_cell.length_a   1.000
_cell.length_b   1.000
_cell.length_c   1.000
_cell.angle_alpha   90.00
_cell.angle_beta   90.00
_cell.angle_gamma   90.00
#
_symmetry.space_group_name_H-M   'P 1'
#
loop_
_entity.id
_entity.type
_entity.pdbx_description
1 polymer ?
#
loop_
_entity_poly.entity_id
_entity_poly.type
_entity_poly.pdbx_seq_one_letter_code
_entity_poly.pdbx_strand_id
1 'polypeptide(L)'
;MNPIQQAWLKILQPVAVVVNEKLAKRSGLLGKIGRFFLIGPREFGFHPTNQMFVYFNRRVLFATAFMGHKYSVLKGLTHQGYHMLRPMRAAVFLGPIAVLAGLFRLVYYSSENRSYYPDNLDYVMKKATNSLHFPLNTLNQRLSAHYTEISSIYTAEMMKRYHKQHAKIIKERSTQSEHVKKTKYADPSYKYLPMTPVHIEDIKLV
;
A
#
# COMPACT_ATOMS: atom_id res chain seq x y z
N MET A 1 24.36 1.27 -26.81
CA MET A 1 23.80 -0.07 -26.50
C MET A 1 24.08 -0.37 -25.04
N ASN A 2 23.10 -0.78 -24.24
CA ASN A 2 23.33 -1.14 -22.83
C ASN A 2 23.38 -2.68 -22.63
N PRO A 3 23.86 -3.17 -21.47
CA PRO A 3 23.94 -4.61 -21.21
C PRO A 3 22.58 -5.33 -21.28
N ILE A 4 21.49 -4.65 -20.93
CA ILE A 4 20.13 -5.19 -21.01
C ILE A 4 19.77 -5.51 -22.47
N GLN A 5 20.03 -4.59 -23.40
CA GLN A 5 19.81 -4.82 -24.83
C GLN A 5 20.68 -5.97 -25.36
N GLN A 6 21.93 -6.08 -24.91
CA GLN A 6 22.80 -7.19 -25.28
C GLN A 6 22.28 -8.54 -24.75
N ALA A 7 21.75 -8.58 -23.53
CA ALA A 7 21.12 -9.78 -22.98
C ALA A 7 19.88 -10.18 -23.81
N TRP A 8 19.04 -9.21 -24.19
CA TRP A 8 17.90 -9.44 -25.07
C TRP A 8 18.33 -10.01 -26.44
N LEU A 9 19.41 -9.51 -27.03
CA LEU A 9 19.91 -10.02 -28.32
C LEU A 9 20.40 -11.47 -28.22
N LYS A 10 20.98 -11.89 -27.09
CA LYS A 10 21.36 -13.30 -26.88
C LYS A 10 20.13 -14.21 -26.78
N ILE A 11 19.11 -13.79 -26.04
CA ILE A 11 17.86 -14.56 -25.87
C ILE A 11 17.07 -14.61 -27.19
N LEU A 12 16.97 -13.48 -27.89
CA LEU A 12 16.21 -13.36 -29.12
C LEU A 12 16.97 -13.82 -30.36
N GLN A 13 18.20 -14.31 -30.24
CA GLN A 13 19.03 -14.74 -31.37
C GLN A 13 18.31 -15.71 -32.33
N PRO A 14 17.69 -16.81 -31.88
CA PRO A 14 16.97 -17.71 -32.79
C PRO A 14 15.76 -17.03 -33.46
N VAL A 15 15.06 -16.16 -32.73
CA VAL A 15 13.91 -15.40 -33.26
C VAL A 15 14.35 -14.37 -34.30
N ALA A 16 15.46 -13.68 -34.04
CA ALA A 16 16.06 -12.73 -34.97
C ALA A 16 16.44 -13.40 -36.28
N VAL A 17 16.96 -14.63 -36.25
CA VAL A 17 17.24 -15.39 -37.49
C VAL A 17 15.93 -15.67 -38.26
N VAL A 18 14.86 -16.12 -37.61
CA VAL A 18 13.58 -16.38 -38.29
C VAL A 18 12.98 -15.10 -38.87
N VAL A 19 12.94 -14.02 -38.08
CA VAL A 19 12.32 -12.77 -38.49
C VAL A 19 13.15 -12.04 -39.54
N ASN A 20 14.45 -11.82 -39.28
CA ASN A 20 15.31 -11.02 -40.15
C ASN A 20 15.74 -11.77 -41.41
N GLU A 21 16.07 -13.07 -41.30
CA GLU A 21 16.59 -13.84 -42.45
C GLU A 21 15.50 -14.53 -43.28
N LYS A 22 14.35 -14.89 -42.68
CA LYS A 22 13.29 -15.62 -43.39
C LYS A 22 12.06 -14.76 -43.70
N LEU A 23 11.51 -14.05 -42.72
CA LEU A 23 10.26 -13.31 -42.91
C LEU A 23 10.47 -11.96 -43.61
N ALA A 24 11.45 -11.17 -43.16
CA ALA A 24 11.68 -9.82 -43.68
C ALA A 24 12.09 -9.79 -45.17
N LYS A 25 12.69 -10.87 -45.67
CA LYS A 25 13.12 -11.02 -47.08
C LYS A 25 12.01 -11.53 -48.02
N ARG A 26 10.86 -11.98 -47.50
CA ARG A 26 9.73 -12.41 -48.34
C ARG A 26 9.02 -11.21 -48.99
N SER A 27 8.34 -11.44 -50.10
CA SER A 27 7.45 -10.46 -50.73
C SER A 27 6.04 -10.50 -50.11
N GLY A 28 5.24 -9.47 -50.38
CA GLY A 28 3.85 -9.40 -49.92
C GLY A 28 3.69 -9.07 -48.43
N LEU A 29 2.56 -9.49 -47.84
CA LEU A 29 2.16 -9.14 -46.48
C LEU A 29 3.15 -9.66 -45.41
N LEU A 30 3.61 -10.91 -45.55
CA LEU A 30 4.57 -11.52 -44.62
C LEU A 30 5.92 -10.76 -44.60
N GLY A 31 6.36 -10.23 -45.74
CA GLY A 31 7.54 -9.37 -45.83
C GLY A 31 7.38 -8.01 -45.16
N LYS A 32 6.18 -7.42 -45.21
CA LYS A 32 5.88 -6.17 -44.51
C LYS A 32 5.91 -6.38 -42.99
N ILE A 33 5.32 -7.48 -42.51
CA ILE A 33 5.33 -7.84 -41.08
C ILE A 33 6.76 -8.11 -40.60
N GLY A 34 7.54 -8.91 -41.34
CA GLY A 34 8.92 -9.21 -40.98
C GLY A 34 9.82 -7.96 -40.95
N ARG A 35 9.67 -7.03 -41.90
CA ARG A 35 10.43 -5.76 -41.91
C ARG A 35 10.03 -4.82 -40.78
N PHE A 36 8.75 -4.80 -40.41
CA PHE A 36 8.26 -3.97 -39.31
C PHE A 36 8.81 -4.44 -37.95
N PHE A 37 8.91 -5.76 -37.75
CA PHE A 37 9.41 -6.36 -36.50
C PHE A 37 10.88 -6.78 -36.54
N LEU A 38 11.71 -6.13 -37.36
CA LEU A 38 13.14 -6.43 -37.41
C LEU A 38 13.79 -6.32 -36.03
N ILE A 39 14.55 -7.34 -35.66
CA ILE A 39 15.28 -7.38 -34.40
C ILE A 39 16.70 -6.87 -34.64
N GLY A 40 17.03 -5.72 -34.08
CA GLY A 40 18.30 -5.05 -34.30
C GLY A 40 18.53 -3.89 -33.33
N PRO A 41 19.47 -2.98 -33.63
CA PRO A 41 19.62 -1.77 -32.83
C PRO A 41 18.33 -0.95 -32.88
N ARG A 42 17.84 -0.53 -31.72
CA ARG A 42 16.60 0.24 -31.60
C ARG A 42 16.77 1.61 -32.26
N GLU A 43 15.92 1.89 -33.24
CA GLU A 43 15.70 3.26 -33.71
C GLU A 43 15.10 4.09 -32.57
N PHE A 44 15.58 5.32 -32.38
CA PHE A 44 15.20 6.18 -31.26
C PHE A 44 15.34 5.48 -29.87
N GLY A 45 16.33 4.58 -29.74
CA GLY A 45 16.52 3.75 -28.55
C GLY A 45 17.09 4.44 -27.32
N PHE A 46 17.17 5.77 -27.29
CA PHE A 46 17.65 6.51 -26.12
C PHE A 46 16.56 6.60 -25.05
N HIS A 47 16.98 6.80 -23.80
CA HIS A 47 16.09 6.90 -22.65
C HIS A 47 16.07 8.35 -22.15
N PRO A 48 15.04 9.16 -22.48
CA PRO A 48 14.98 10.57 -22.09
C PRO A 48 15.05 10.78 -20.58
N THR A 49 14.43 9.89 -19.80
CA THR A 49 14.46 9.93 -18.32
C THR A 49 15.88 9.80 -17.77
N ASN A 50 16.72 8.93 -18.35
CA ASN A 50 18.12 8.78 -17.95
C ASN A 50 18.93 10.04 -18.29
N GLN A 51 18.72 10.60 -19.49
CA GLN A 51 19.40 11.83 -19.91
C GLN A 51 18.97 13.02 -19.04
N MET A 52 17.69 13.11 -18.72
CA MET A 52 17.12 14.09 -17.81
C MET A 52 17.76 13.98 -16.42
N PHE A 53 17.86 12.77 -15.88
CA PHE A 53 18.54 12.53 -14.60
C PHE A 53 20.02 12.97 -14.65
N VAL A 54 20.78 12.60 -15.68
CA VAL A 54 22.18 13.01 -15.83
C VAL A 54 22.31 14.54 -15.87
N TYR A 55 21.43 15.21 -16.62
CA TYR A 55 21.40 16.66 -16.71
C TYR A 55 21.11 17.32 -15.35
N PHE A 56 20.04 16.90 -14.68
CA PHE A 56 19.68 17.44 -13.36
C PHE A 56 20.74 17.14 -12.31
N ASN A 57 21.27 15.91 -12.27
CA ASN A 57 22.33 15.54 -11.36
C ASN A 57 23.56 16.43 -11.53
N ARG A 58 23.99 16.70 -12.77
CA ARG A 58 25.15 17.57 -13.03
C ARG A 58 24.90 19.02 -12.61
N ARG A 59 23.68 19.55 -12.83
CA ARG A 59 23.27 20.88 -12.36
C ARG A 59 23.27 20.96 -10.83
N VAL A 60 22.72 19.95 -10.16
CA VAL A 60 22.67 19.88 -8.70
C VAL A 60 24.09 19.75 -8.12
N LEU A 61 24.95 18.89 -8.68
CA LEU A 61 26.35 18.76 -8.25
C LEU A 61 27.13 20.07 -8.37
N PHE A 62 26.91 20.84 -9.43
CA PHE A 62 27.50 22.16 -9.55
C PHE A 62 26.98 23.10 -8.46
N ALA A 63 25.68 23.11 -8.21
CA ALA A 63 25.07 23.92 -7.17
C ALA A 63 25.57 23.53 -5.76
N THR A 64 25.73 22.23 -5.47
CA THR A 64 26.27 21.76 -4.19
C THR A 64 27.72 22.15 -4.01
N ALA A 65 28.56 22.08 -5.05
CA ALA A 65 29.93 22.56 -5.00
C ALA A 65 29.97 24.08 -4.72
N PHE A 66 29.17 24.87 -5.40
CA PHE A 66 29.09 26.32 -5.19
C PHE A 66 28.58 26.70 -3.79
N MET A 67 27.56 25.99 -3.29
CA MET A 67 26.97 26.25 -1.97
C MET A 67 27.84 25.71 -0.83
N GLY A 68 28.55 24.60 -1.03
CA GLY A 68 29.43 23.99 -0.05
C GLY A 68 30.80 24.67 0.05
N HIS A 69 31.31 25.21 -1.05
CA HIS A 69 32.60 25.90 -1.06
C HIS A 69 32.46 27.34 -0.54
N LYS A 70 32.52 27.50 0.79
CA LYS A 70 32.47 28.80 1.46
C LYS A 70 33.64 28.96 2.44
N TYR A 71 34.14 30.20 2.55
CA TYR A 71 35.19 30.52 3.54
C TYR A 71 34.68 30.32 4.96
N SER A 72 35.47 29.63 5.79
CA SER A 72 35.17 29.38 7.20
C SER A 72 34.85 30.67 7.95
N VAL A 73 33.80 30.62 8.76
CA VAL A 73 33.41 31.72 9.65
C VAL A 73 34.43 31.91 10.78
N LEU A 74 34.94 30.80 11.34
CA LEU A 74 35.87 30.81 12.46
C LEU A 74 37.21 31.47 12.10
N LYS A 75 37.71 31.21 10.90
CA LYS A 75 38.95 31.85 10.40
C LYS A 75 38.83 33.37 10.23
N GLY A 76 37.61 33.89 10.10
CA GLY A 76 37.33 35.32 9.99
C GLY A 76 37.08 36.02 11.33
N LEU A 77 37.26 35.34 12.47
CA LEU A 77 37.09 35.94 13.81
C LEU A 77 38.36 36.61 14.31
N THR A 78 39.53 36.08 13.95
CA THR A 78 40.83 36.59 14.44
C THR A 78 41.30 37.84 13.71
N HIS A 79 40.69 38.19 12.57
CA HIS A 79 41.07 39.31 11.70
C HIS A 79 42.54 39.27 11.20
N GLN A 80 43.23 38.13 11.40
CA GLN A 80 44.62 37.91 10.98
C GLN A 80 44.73 37.19 9.62
N GLY A 81 43.62 36.62 9.15
CA GLY A 81 43.55 35.95 7.84
C GLY A 81 43.06 36.85 6.72
N TYR A 82 42.72 36.23 5.59
CA TYR A 82 42.20 36.88 4.37
C TYR A 82 40.99 37.81 4.58
N HIS A 83 40.28 37.72 5.71
CA HIS A 83 39.09 38.52 6.00
C HIS A 83 39.30 39.42 7.22
N MET A 84 39.46 40.72 6.97
CA MET A 84 39.54 41.77 7.99
C MET A 84 38.14 42.28 8.39
N LEU A 85 37.33 42.72 7.42
CA LEU A 85 35.95 43.17 7.63
C LEU A 85 35.00 42.30 6.81
N ARG A 86 34.13 41.54 7.51
CA ARG A 86 33.12 40.69 6.88
C ARG A 86 31.81 40.72 7.68
N PRO A 87 30.95 41.73 7.46
CA PRO A 87 29.74 41.94 8.26
C PRO A 87 28.76 40.77 8.19
N MET A 88 28.62 40.10 7.03
CA MET A 88 27.72 38.95 6.84
C MET A 88 28.41 37.59 7.01
N ARG A 89 29.41 37.47 7.88
CA ARG A 89 30.17 36.22 8.06
C ARG A 89 29.33 35.02 8.49
N ALA A 90 28.26 35.22 9.26
CA ALA A 90 27.39 34.13 9.71
C ALA A 90 26.55 33.51 8.58
N ALA A 91 26.16 34.29 7.57
CA ALA A 91 25.31 33.82 6.45
C ALA A 91 25.99 32.75 5.58
N VAL A 92 27.30 32.60 5.71
CA VAL A 92 28.13 31.58 5.03
C VAL A 92 27.62 30.16 5.27
N PHE A 93 27.14 29.87 6.49
CA PHE A 93 26.67 28.54 6.85
C PHE A 93 25.35 28.15 6.17
N LEU A 94 24.58 29.11 5.66
CA LEU A 94 23.30 28.82 5.02
C LEU A 94 23.47 27.91 3.80
N GLY A 95 24.55 28.09 3.02
CA GLY A 95 24.84 27.25 1.85
C GLY A 95 25.10 25.79 2.22
N PRO A 96 26.11 25.48 3.04
CA PRO A 96 26.38 24.11 3.49
C PRO A 96 25.18 23.46 4.19
N ILE A 97 24.47 24.20 5.05
CA ILE A 97 23.27 23.68 5.73
C ILE A 97 22.19 23.32 4.70
N ALA A 98 21.93 24.16 3.71
CA ALA A 98 20.95 23.86 2.66
C ALA A 98 21.32 22.60 1.84
N VAL A 99 22.61 22.38 1.56
CA VAL A 99 23.09 21.16 0.89
C VAL A 99 22.82 19.93 1.75
N LEU A 100 23.18 19.98 3.04
CA LEU A 100 22.98 18.86 3.97
C LEU A 100 21.50 18.57 4.20
N ALA A 101 20.67 19.60 4.39
CA ALA A 101 19.23 19.46 4.51
C ALA A 101 18.60 18.89 3.22
N GLY A 102 19.14 19.27 2.06
CA GLY A 102 18.71 18.77 0.75
C GLY A 102 18.84 17.26 0.57
N LEU A 103 19.77 16.59 1.28
CA LEU A 103 19.91 15.13 1.25
C LEU A 103 18.64 14.41 1.71
N PHE A 104 17.88 15.02 2.62
CA PHE A 104 16.67 14.46 3.18
C PHE A 104 15.40 14.82 2.41
N ARG A 105 15.51 15.57 1.30
CA ARG A 105 14.36 16.04 0.52
C ARG A 105 13.45 14.91 0.04
N LEU A 106 14.04 13.82 -0.45
CA LEU A 106 13.28 12.66 -0.94
C LEU A 106 12.86 11.72 0.18
N VAL A 107 13.65 11.64 1.26
CA VAL A 107 13.32 10.86 2.46
C VAL A 107 12.02 11.39 3.07
N TYR A 108 11.94 12.70 3.30
CA TYR A 108 10.78 13.36 3.90
C TYR A 108 9.90 14.09 2.88
N TYR A 109 9.69 13.48 1.71
CA TYR A 109 8.95 14.10 0.61
C TYR A 109 7.48 14.38 0.96
N SER A 110 6.76 13.38 1.49
CA SER A 110 5.33 13.43 1.80
C SER A 110 5.07 13.53 3.31
N SER A 111 3.82 13.86 3.69
CA SER A 111 3.34 13.73 5.07
C SER A 111 3.45 12.29 5.58
N GLU A 112 3.27 11.31 4.70
CA GLU A 112 3.38 9.87 5.02
C GLU A 112 4.77 9.49 5.55
N ASN A 113 5.82 10.18 5.08
CA ASN A 113 7.20 9.89 5.47
C ASN A 113 7.70 10.76 6.63
N ARG A 114 6.97 11.83 7.00
CA ARG A 114 7.40 12.81 8.01
C ARG A 114 6.92 12.48 9.41
N SER A 115 5.82 11.77 9.52
CA SER A 115 5.22 11.38 10.79
C SER A 115 4.65 9.98 10.72
N TYR A 116 4.16 9.48 11.85
CA TYR A 116 3.38 8.25 11.86
C TYR A 116 2.05 8.49 11.13
N TYR A 117 2.02 8.09 9.85
CA TYR A 117 0.93 8.41 8.95
C TYR A 117 -0.47 7.96 9.40
N PRO A 118 -0.67 6.80 10.06
CA PRO A 118 -1.99 6.37 10.50
C PRO A 118 -2.69 7.30 11.49
N ASP A 119 -1.95 8.17 12.19
CA ASP A 119 -2.52 9.17 13.09
C ASP A 119 -2.97 10.45 12.36
N ASN A 120 -2.75 10.54 11.04
CA ASN A 120 -3.16 11.68 10.23
C ASN A 120 -4.55 11.46 9.61
N LEU A 121 -5.34 12.53 9.49
CA LEU A 121 -6.67 12.47 8.86
C LEU A 121 -6.60 11.99 7.40
N ASP A 122 -5.58 12.40 6.67
CA ASP A 122 -5.31 12.01 5.28
C ASP A 122 -5.27 10.48 5.11
N TYR A 123 -4.75 9.76 6.11
CA TYR A 123 -4.70 8.30 6.07
C TYR A 123 -6.10 7.69 6.05
N VAL A 124 -6.99 8.17 6.93
CA VAL A 124 -8.37 7.71 7.01
C VAL A 124 -9.13 8.05 5.73
N MET A 125 -8.93 9.28 5.21
CA MET A 125 -9.50 9.71 3.93
C MET A 125 -9.08 8.79 2.79
N LYS A 126 -7.78 8.51 2.66
CA LYS A 126 -7.21 7.60 1.65
C LYS A 126 -7.72 6.16 1.79
N LYS A 127 -7.94 5.68 3.02
CA LYS A 127 -8.41 4.32 3.30
C LYS A 127 -9.89 4.13 3.00
N ALA A 128 -10.73 5.12 3.28
CA ALA A 128 -12.16 5.00 3.04
C ALA A 128 -12.48 5.10 1.55
N THR A 129 -12.09 6.18 0.88
CA THR A 129 -12.09 6.33 -0.59
C THR A 129 -11.39 7.65 -0.95
N ASN A 130 -10.56 7.69 -2.00
CA ASN A 130 -9.80 8.88 -2.43
C ASN A 130 -10.66 10.13 -2.82
N SER A 131 -11.99 10.06 -2.72
CA SER A 131 -12.94 11.09 -3.17
C SER A 131 -13.87 11.62 -2.07
N LEU A 132 -13.82 11.08 -0.84
CA LEU A 132 -14.71 11.49 0.25
C LEU A 132 -13.97 12.41 1.22
N HIS A 133 -14.56 13.58 1.46
CA HIS A 133 -14.11 14.51 2.49
C HIS A 133 -14.78 14.12 3.80
N PHE A 134 -13.98 13.90 4.85
CA PHE A 134 -14.47 13.65 6.19
C PHE A 134 -14.43 14.93 7.05
N PRO A 135 -15.31 15.05 8.06
CA PRO A 135 -15.17 16.05 9.09
C PRO A 135 -13.78 16.01 9.75
N LEU A 136 -13.23 17.16 10.12
CA LEU A 136 -11.87 17.25 10.69
C LEU A 136 -11.72 16.51 12.04
N ASN A 137 -12.83 16.23 12.73
CA ASN A 137 -12.86 15.54 14.01
C ASN A 137 -13.03 14.01 13.88
N THR A 138 -12.98 13.44 12.67
CA THR A 138 -13.20 11.99 12.45
C THR A 138 -12.26 11.09 13.25
N LEU A 139 -10.99 11.50 13.44
CA LEU A 139 -10.05 10.72 14.25
C LEU A 139 -10.50 10.59 15.71
N ASN A 140 -11.26 11.55 16.23
CA ASN A 140 -11.73 11.55 17.61
C ASN A 140 -12.97 10.67 17.82
N GLN A 141 -13.80 10.52 16.79
CA GLN A 141 -15.05 9.76 16.84
C GLN A 141 -14.80 8.28 16.48
N ARG A 142 -14.17 7.55 17.40
CA ARG A 142 -13.78 6.14 17.19
C ARG A 142 -14.26 5.23 18.32
N LEU A 143 -14.71 4.02 17.93
CA LEU A 143 -14.92 2.93 18.87
C LEU A 143 -13.56 2.36 19.30
N SER A 144 -13.48 1.88 20.54
CA SER A 144 -12.26 1.26 21.04
C SER A 144 -11.94 -0.01 20.25
N ALA A 145 -10.73 -0.08 19.67
CA ALA A 145 -10.25 -1.28 18.98
C ALA A 145 -10.17 -2.49 19.93
N HIS A 146 -9.96 -2.27 21.22
CA HIS A 146 -9.98 -3.36 22.19
C HIS A 146 -11.36 -4.00 22.27
N TYR A 147 -12.43 -3.20 22.23
CA TYR A 147 -13.79 -3.72 22.27
C TYR A 147 -14.10 -4.57 21.03
N THR A 148 -13.74 -4.09 19.83
CA THR A 148 -14.02 -4.81 18.58
C THR A 148 -13.31 -6.17 18.54
N GLU A 149 -12.02 -6.20 18.92
CA GLU A 149 -11.25 -7.45 18.93
C GLU A 149 -11.72 -8.40 20.04
N ILE A 150 -11.87 -7.92 21.27
CA ILE A 150 -12.29 -8.75 22.41
C ILE A 150 -13.71 -9.29 22.19
N SER A 151 -14.63 -8.46 21.69
CA SER A 151 -16.01 -8.88 21.43
C SER A 151 -16.07 -9.97 20.34
N SER A 152 -15.25 -9.86 19.30
CA SER A 152 -15.19 -10.88 18.24
C SER A 152 -14.76 -12.24 18.79
N ILE A 153 -13.71 -12.27 19.62
CA ILE A 153 -13.18 -13.48 20.26
C ILE A 153 -14.21 -14.04 21.25
N TYR A 154 -14.77 -13.17 22.10
CA TYR A 154 -15.75 -13.54 23.10
C TYR A 154 -16.98 -14.19 22.46
N THR A 155 -17.49 -13.60 21.36
CA THR A 155 -18.67 -14.10 20.66
C THR A 155 -18.41 -15.49 20.08
N ALA A 156 -17.25 -15.71 19.45
CA ALA A 156 -16.88 -17.02 18.93
C ALA A 156 -16.75 -18.08 20.05
N GLU A 157 -16.13 -17.73 21.18
CA GLU A 157 -15.98 -18.64 22.32
C GLU A 157 -17.31 -18.95 23.01
N MET A 158 -18.18 -17.96 23.17
CA MET A 158 -19.52 -18.18 23.74
C MET A 158 -20.41 -19.00 22.83
N MET A 159 -20.29 -18.86 21.50
CA MET A 159 -21.05 -19.65 20.56
C MET A 159 -20.70 -21.14 20.66
N LYS A 160 -19.42 -21.50 20.85
CA LYS A 160 -18.98 -22.89 21.08
C LYS A 160 -19.64 -23.48 22.34
N ARG A 161 -19.75 -22.69 23.41
CA ARG A 161 -20.40 -23.11 24.67
C ARG A 161 -21.92 -23.21 24.50
N TYR A 162 -22.52 -22.24 23.82
CA TYR A 162 -23.94 -22.23 23.52
C TYR A 162 -24.34 -23.46 22.70
N HIS A 163 -23.61 -23.79 21.64
CA HIS A 163 -23.89 -24.95 20.80
C HIS A 163 -23.94 -26.26 21.62
N LYS A 164 -23.01 -26.46 22.56
CA LYS A 164 -23.03 -27.61 23.48
C LYS A 164 -24.27 -27.65 24.36
N GLN A 165 -24.72 -26.50 24.88
CA GLN A 165 -25.93 -26.46 25.73
C GLN A 165 -27.21 -26.59 24.90
N HIS A 166 -27.25 -25.98 23.72
CA HIS A 166 -28.36 -26.08 22.79
C HIS A 166 -28.62 -27.54 22.38
N ALA A 167 -27.55 -28.30 22.08
CA ALA A 167 -27.66 -29.73 21.79
C ALA A 167 -28.27 -30.53 22.95
N LYS A 168 -27.94 -30.18 24.21
CA LYS A 168 -28.55 -30.80 25.40
C LYS A 168 -30.03 -30.43 25.54
N ILE A 169 -30.37 -29.16 25.35
CA ILE A 169 -31.76 -28.68 25.44
C ILE A 169 -32.63 -29.37 24.39
N ILE A 170 -32.14 -29.51 23.14
CA ILE A 170 -32.87 -30.25 22.10
C ILE A 170 -33.07 -31.71 22.50
N LYS A 171 -32.02 -32.37 23.02
CA LYS A 171 -32.11 -33.77 23.47
C LYS A 171 -33.07 -33.95 24.65
N GLU A 172 -33.09 -33.02 25.61
CA GLU A 172 -34.07 -33.03 26.70
C GLU A 172 -35.48 -32.78 26.16
N ARG A 173 -35.65 -31.79 25.27
CA ARG A 173 -36.94 -31.48 24.69
C ARG A 173 -37.49 -32.68 23.92
N SER A 174 -36.70 -33.39 23.12
CA SER A 174 -37.22 -34.48 22.28
C SER A 174 -37.85 -35.63 23.09
N THR A 175 -37.39 -35.88 24.32
CA THR A 175 -37.96 -36.92 25.21
C THR A 175 -39.21 -36.50 25.97
N GLN A 176 -39.54 -35.21 25.98
CA GLN A 176 -40.72 -34.68 26.68
C GLN A 176 -42.01 -34.93 25.88
N SER A 177 -43.14 -35.04 26.59
CA SER A 177 -44.46 -35.13 25.96
C SER A 177 -44.88 -33.81 25.32
N GLU A 178 -45.76 -33.89 24.30
CA GLU A 178 -46.28 -32.70 23.60
C GLU A 178 -46.98 -31.72 24.55
N HIS A 179 -47.69 -32.23 25.56
CA HIS A 179 -48.31 -31.41 26.60
C HIS A 179 -47.27 -30.53 27.32
N VAL A 180 -46.16 -31.13 27.77
CA VAL A 180 -45.11 -30.41 28.52
C VAL A 180 -44.38 -29.42 27.63
N LYS A 181 -44.03 -29.82 26.40
CA LYS A 181 -43.38 -28.95 25.40
C LYS A 181 -44.16 -27.67 25.12
N LYS A 182 -45.49 -27.74 25.18
CA LYS A 182 -46.41 -26.64 24.86
C LYS A 182 -46.95 -25.87 26.05
N THR A 183 -46.70 -26.33 27.29
CA THR A 183 -47.21 -25.65 28.51
C THR A 183 -46.11 -25.12 29.43
N LYS A 184 -44.93 -25.76 29.52
CA LYS A 184 -43.87 -25.43 30.50
C LYS A 184 -43.35 -23.98 30.44
N TYR A 185 -43.37 -23.35 29.26
CA TYR A 185 -42.97 -21.95 29.05
C TYR A 185 -44.05 -21.15 28.31
N ALA A 186 -45.31 -21.60 28.39
CA ALA A 186 -46.44 -20.88 27.81
C ALA A 186 -46.98 -19.81 28.76
N ASP A 187 -47.78 -18.90 28.22
CA ASP A 187 -48.48 -17.89 29.01
C ASP A 187 -49.44 -18.55 30.02
N PRO A 188 -49.59 -18.02 31.25
CA PRO A 188 -50.49 -18.62 32.26
C PRO A 188 -51.96 -18.71 31.83
N SER A 189 -52.41 -17.84 30.91
CA SER A 189 -53.79 -17.87 30.39
C SER A 189 -54.03 -18.95 29.33
N TYR A 190 -52.97 -19.58 28.82
CA TYR A 190 -53.05 -20.57 27.76
C TYR A 190 -53.69 -21.87 28.26
N LYS A 191 -54.80 -22.27 27.63
CA LYS A 191 -55.45 -23.56 27.85
C LYS A 191 -54.99 -24.55 26.79
N TYR A 192 -54.32 -25.61 27.23
CA TYR A 192 -53.82 -26.64 26.32
C TYR A 192 -54.98 -27.47 25.73
N LEU A 193 -55.02 -27.55 24.40
CA LEU A 193 -55.89 -28.45 23.65
C LEU A 193 -55.02 -29.44 22.87
N PRO A 194 -55.23 -30.77 22.99
CA PRO A 194 -54.43 -31.77 22.30
C PRO A 194 -54.69 -31.73 20.79
N MET A 195 -53.61 -31.78 20.00
CA MET A 195 -53.69 -31.88 18.54
C MET A 195 -53.63 -33.34 18.08
N THR A 196 -54.10 -33.61 16.87
CA THR A 196 -54.02 -34.93 16.25
C THR A 196 -52.55 -35.33 16.02
N PRO A 197 -52.12 -36.54 16.39
CA PRO A 197 -50.74 -36.96 16.21
C PRO A 197 -50.37 -37.03 14.73
N VAL A 198 -49.28 -36.35 14.36
CA VAL A 198 -48.69 -36.37 13.01
C VAL A 198 -47.22 -36.73 13.11
N HIS A 199 -46.69 -37.39 12.08
CA HIS A 199 -45.27 -37.74 12.02
C HIS A 199 -44.46 -36.54 11.49
N ILE A 200 -43.58 -36.00 12.33
CA ILE A 200 -42.65 -34.92 11.98
C ILE A 200 -41.25 -35.38 12.37
N GLU A 201 -40.32 -35.37 11.42
CA GLU A 201 -38.93 -35.75 11.67
C GLU A 201 -38.17 -34.66 12.43
N ASP A 202 -37.36 -35.07 13.40
CA ASP A 202 -36.49 -34.17 14.17
C ASP A 202 -35.10 -34.16 13.53
N ILE A 203 -34.94 -33.36 12.47
CA ILE A 203 -33.71 -33.30 11.68
C ILE A 203 -32.63 -32.55 12.46
N LYS A 204 -31.56 -33.26 12.85
CA LYS A 204 -30.37 -32.64 13.44
C LYS A 204 -29.44 -32.18 12.32
N LEU A 205 -29.29 -30.87 12.13
CA LEU A 205 -28.16 -30.31 11.39
C LEU A 205 -26.91 -30.44 12.27
N VAL A 206 -25.96 -31.27 11.82
CA VAL A 206 -24.64 -31.47 12.42
C VAL A 206 -23.80 -30.21 12.27
#